data_AF-A0A5E6XU64-F1
#
_entry.id   AF-A0A5E6XU64-F1
#
_cell.length_a   1.000
_cell.length_b   1.000
_cell.length_c   1.000
_cell.angle_alpha   90.00
_cell.angle_beta   90.00
_cell.angle_gamma   90.00
#
_symmetry.space_group_name_H-M   'P 1'
#
loop_
_entity.id
_entity.type
_entity.pdbx_description
1 polymer ?
#
loop_
_entity_poly.entity_id
_entity_poly.type
_entity_poly.pdbx_seq_one_letter_code
_entity_poly.pdbx_strand_id
1 'polypeptide(L)'
;MLLFVVPSLRRSGVAGAIYRSLKDLALADGVEVIYLHTHPFLPGAIEFWQRQGFEIIDVDADPVWQTTHMHNVMSEIEESALHQTGPSGNAP
;
A
#
# COMPACT_ATOMS: atom_id res chain seq x y z
N MET A 1 -7.77 -6.56 -6.31
CA MET A 1 -8.59 -5.50 -5.65
C MET A 1 -8.84 -4.39 -6.65
N LEU A 2 -10.07 -3.87 -6.78
CA LEU A 2 -10.34 -2.68 -7.60
C LEU A 2 -10.60 -1.47 -6.69
N LEU A 3 -9.77 -0.44 -6.81
CA LEU A 3 -9.91 0.83 -6.09
C LEU A 3 -10.23 1.93 -7.10
N PHE A 4 -11.38 2.57 -6.93
CA PHE A 4 -11.81 3.67 -7.79
C PHE A 4 -12.17 4.89 -6.95
N VAL A 5 -11.63 6.04 -7.33
CA VAL A 5 -11.98 7.34 -6.75
C VAL A 5 -12.55 8.21 -7.84
N VAL A 6 -13.74 8.76 -7.58
CA VAL A 6 -14.42 9.70 -8.49
C VAL A 6 -13.50 10.87 -8.84
N PRO A 7 -13.55 11.40 -10.09
CA PRO A 7 -12.63 12.43 -10.54
C PRO A 7 -12.54 13.67 -9.64
N SER A 8 -13.66 14.10 -9.06
CA SER A 8 -13.76 15.26 -8.15
C SER A 8 -12.96 15.10 -6.85
N LEU A 9 -12.63 13.86 -6.45
CA LEU A 9 -11.88 13.56 -5.24
C LEU A 9 -10.45 13.09 -5.54
N ARG A 10 -9.97 13.19 -6.78
CA ARG A 10 -8.58 12.86 -7.10
C ARG A 10 -7.63 13.84 -6.40
N ARG A 11 -6.44 13.36 -6.02
CA ARG A 11 -5.40 14.14 -5.33
C ARG A 11 -5.80 14.66 -3.94
N SER A 12 -6.93 14.22 -3.39
CA SER A 12 -7.38 14.53 -2.02
C SER A 12 -6.82 13.60 -0.94
N GLY A 13 -6.09 12.54 -1.34
CA GLY A 13 -5.61 11.49 -0.44
C GLY A 13 -6.62 10.36 -0.15
N VAL A 14 -7.85 10.45 -0.65
CA VAL A 14 -8.91 9.43 -0.41
C VAL A 14 -8.47 8.02 -0.78
N ALA A 15 -7.83 7.82 -1.93
CA ALA A 15 -7.35 6.50 -2.36
C ALA A 15 -6.37 5.87 -1.34
N GLY A 16 -5.44 6.67 -0.81
CA GLY A 16 -4.47 6.22 0.19
C GLY A 16 -5.11 5.99 1.56
N ALA A 17 -6.15 6.74 1.93
CA ALA A 17 -6.91 6.49 3.15
C ALA A 17 -7.67 5.15 3.07
N ILE A 18 -8.38 4.91 1.97
CA ILE A 18 -9.10 3.65 1.74
C ILE A 18 -8.14 2.47 1.76
N TYR A 19 -7.00 2.57 1.06
CA TYR A 19 -6.01 1.50 1.04
C TYR A 19 -5.46 1.20 2.43
N ARG A 20 -5.10 2.22 3.24
CA ARG A 20 -4.58 2.00 4.60
C ARG A 20 -5.59 1.28 5.49
N SER A 21 -6.85 1.70 5.50
CA SER A 21 -7.87 1.01 6.30
C SER A 21 -8.05 -0.45 5.86
N LEU A 22 -7.92 -0.74 4.57
CA LEU A 22 -7.96 -2.11 4.07
C LEU A 22 -6.72 -2.90 4.47
N LYS A 23 -5.53 -2.28 4.39
CA LYS A 23 -4.26 -2.86 4.80
C LYS A 23 -4.30 -3.24 6.29
N ASP A 24 -4.81 -2.37 7.14
CA ASP A 24 -4.94 -2.61 8.59
C ASP A 24 -5.86 -3.80 8.88
N LEU A 25 -6.99 -3.91 8.16
CA LEU A 25 -7.88 -5.08 8.28
C LEU A 25 -7.20 -6.36 7.82
N ALA A 26 -6.48 -6.30 6.69
CA ALA A 26 -5.75 -7.45 6.17
C ALA A 26 -4.66 -7.93 7.16
N LEU A 27 -3.94 -7.01 7.80
CA LEU A 27 -2.98 -7.34 8.87
C LEU A 27 -3.66 -8.04 10.05
N ALA A 28 -4.79 -7.49 10.51
CA ALA A 28 -5.54 -8.06 11.63
C ALA A 28 -6.04 -9.49 11.34
N ASP A 29 -6.35 -9.78 10.07
CA ASP A 29 -6.76 -11.11 9.60
C ASP A 29 -5.58 -12.04 9.27
N GLY A 30 -4.32 -11.61 9.48
CA GLY A 30 -3.13 -12.42 9.20
C GLY A 30 -2.80 -12.58 7.72
N VAL A 31 -3.20 -11.64 6.87
CA VAL A 31 -2.86 -11.64 5.44
C VAL A 31 -1.38 -11.29 5.28
N GLU A 32 -0.63 -12.22 4.69
CA GLU A 32 0.82 -12.06 4.46
C GLU A 32 1.16 -11.24 3.21
N VAL A 33 0.30 -11.25 2.19
CA VAL A 33 0.56 -10.59 0.90
C VAL A 33 -0.70 -9.96 0.33
N ILE A 34 -0.62 -8.70 -0.06
CA ILE A 34 -1.65 -8.06 -0.90
C ILE A 34 -1.13 -8.03 -2.34
N TYR A 35 -1.90 -8.61 -3.25
CA TYR A 35 -1.57 -8.65 -4.68
C TYR A 35 -2.58 -7.87 -5.51
N LEU A 36 -2.07 -7.21 -6.56
CA LEU A 36 -2.88 -6.53 -7.56
C LEU A 36 -2.23 -6.58 -8.93
N HIS A 37 -3.02 -6.24 -9.94
CA HIS A 37 -2.51 -5.88 -11.25
C HIS A 37 -3.10 -4.52 -11.67
N THR A 38 -2.34 -3.78 -12.47
CA THR A 38 -2.75 -2.50 -13.07
C THR A 38 -2.26 -2.45 -14.51
N HIS A 39 -2.57 -1.39 -15.23
CA HIS A 39 -2.10 -1.18 -16.60
C HIS A 39 -1.43 0.19 -16.75
N PRO A 40 -0.43 0.33 -17.64
CA PRO A 40 0.30 1.59 -17.85
C PRO A 40 -0.59 2.70 -18.43
N PHE A 41 -1.69 2.36 -19.11
CA PHE A 41 -2.63 3.35 -19.63
C PHE A 41 -3.44 4.08 -18.55
N LEU A 42 -3.38 3.63 -17.29
CA LEU A 42 -3.99 4.31 -16.13
C LEU A 42 -2.95 5.25 -15.49
N PRO A 43 -2.97 6.57 -15.82
CA PRO A 43 -1.86 7.45 -15.46
C PRO A 43 -1.72 7.56 -13.94
N GLY A 44 -0.49 7.32 -13.45
CA GLY A 44 -0.15 7.42 -12.03
C GLY A 44 -0.63 6.27 -11.15
N ALA A 45 -1.25 5.21 -11.71
CA ALA A 45 -1.67 4.05 -10.94
C ALA A 45 -0.48 3.27 -10.37
N ILE A 46 0.53 2.98 -11.21
CA ILE A 46 1.76 2.28 -10.79
C ILE A 46 2.48 3.07 -9.70
N GLU A 47 2.75 4.36 -9.93
CA GLU A 47 3.39 5.22 -8.92
C GLU A 47 2.58 5.33 -7.62
N PHE A 48 1.25 5.35 -7.71
CA PHE A 48 0.39 5.36 -6.54
C PHE A 48 0.64 4.11 -5.68
N TRP A 49 0.64 2.92 -6.29
CA TRP A 49 0.86 1.66 -5.58
C TRP A 49 2.29 1.53 -5.06
N GLN A 50 3.30 1.96 -5.81
CA GLN A 50 4.69 2.01 -5.33
C GLN A 50 4.82 2.87 -4.07
N ARG A 51 4.17 4.04 -4.02
CA ARG A 51 4.12 4.88 -2.81
C ARG A 51 3.40 4.22 -1.62
N GLN A 52 2.59 3.20 -1.86
CA GLN A 52 1.95 2.41 -0.80
C GLN A 52 2.79 1.19 -0.39
N GLY A 53 4.00 1.02 -0.93
CA GLY A 53 4.91 -0.08 -0.63
C GLY A 53 4.72 -1.31 -1.51
N PHE A 54 4.03 -1.20 -2.65
CA PHE A 54 3.97 -2.30 -3.61
C PHE A 54 5.22 -2.35 -4.49
N GLU A 55 5.72 -3.56 -4.71
CA GLU A 55 6.77 -3.85 -5.67
C GLU A 55 6.18 -4.43 -6.96
N ILE A 56 6.79 -4.13 -8.11
CA ILE A 56 6.44 -4.75 -9.39
C ILE A 56 7.14 -6.10 -9.43
N ILE A 57 6.38 -7.17 -9.65
CA ILE A 57 6.91 -8.54 -9.73
C ILE A 57 6.95 -9.09 -11.15
N ASP A 58 6.08 -8.59 -12.01
CA ASP A 58 6.01 -9.02 -13.41
C ASP A 58 5.29 -7.97 -14.27
N VAL A 59 5.54 -8.02 -15.57
CA VAL A 59 4.78 -7.28 -16.58
C VAL A 59 4.53 -8.21 -17.76
N ASP A 60 3.26 -8.41 -18.10
CA ASP A 60 2.89 -9.26 -19.23
C ASP A 60 3.60 -8.81 -20.51
N ALA A 61 4.19 -9.77 -21.23
CA ALA A 61 4.92 -9.55 -22.48
C ALA A 61 3.97 -9.34 -23.68
N ASP A 62 2.80 -8.74 -23.46
CA ASP A 62 1.84 -8.40 -24.49
C ASP A 62 2.02 -6.91 -24.89
N PRO A 63 1.96 -6.56 -26.19
CA PRO A 63 2.27 -5.20 -26.63
C PRO A 63 1.12 -4.19 -26.43
N VAL A 64 -0.07 -4.63 -25.99
CA VAL A 64 -1.29 -3.81 -25.97
C VAL A 64 -1.63 -3.37 -24.55
N TRP A 65 -1.70 -4.32 -23.63
CA TRP A 65 -2.17 -4.14 -22.27
C TRP A 65 -1.01 -3.97 -21.29
N GLN A 66 0.06 -4.75 -21.42
CA GLN A 66 1.24 -4.69 -20.55
C GLN A 66 0.83 -4.70 -19.07
N THR A 67 -0.02 -5.66 -18.71
CA THR A 67 -0.54 -5.78 -17.35
C THR A 67 0.63 -5.86 -16.37
N THR A 68 0.68 -4.92 -15.44
CA THR A 68 1.73 -4.80 -14.43
C THR A 68 1.25 -5.47 -13.15
N HIS A 69 1.96 -6.51 -12.73
CA HIS A 69 1.68 -7.31 -11.55
C HIS A 69 2.47 -6.75 -10.37
N MET A 70 1.80 -6.54 -9.23
CA MET A 70 2.42 -5.94 -8.06
C MET A 70 1.99 -6.64 -6.78
N HIS A 71 2.88 -6.67 -5.80
CA HIS A 71 2.58 -7.19 -4.47
C HIS A 71 3.11 -6.30 -3.34
N ASN A 72 2.52 -6.43 -2.17
CA ASN A 72 3.03 -5.84 -0.93
C ASN A 72 3.08 -6.96 0.11
N VAL A 73 4.29 -7.28 0.59
CA VAL A 73 4.49 -8.27 1.64
C VAL A 73 4.25 -7.59 2.98
N MET A 74 3.32 -8.13 3.73
CA MET A 74 2.84 -7.62 5.01
C MET A 74 3.76 -8.15 6.10
N SER A 75 4.84 -7.45 6.40
CA SER A 75 5.69 -7.77 7.55
C SER A 75 5.04 -7.28 8.85
N GLU A 76 4.98 -8.14 9.88
CA GLU A 76 4.48 -7.80 11.22
C GLU A 76 5.29 -6.73 11.98
N ILE A 77 6.25 -6.06 11.33
CA ILE A 77 7.13 -5.11 12.00
C ILE A 77 7.34 -3.90 11.11
N GLU A 78 6.56 -2.86 11.33
CA GLU A 78 7.06 -1.48 11.29
C GLU A 78 6.29 -0.66 12.33
N GLU A 79 7.03 -0.14 13.32
CA GLU A 79 6.63 0.82 14.35
C GLU A 79 6.19 0.32 15.76
N SER A 80 6.86 -0.72 16.31
CA SER A 80 7.02 -0.85 17.77
C SER A 80 8.29 -0.19 18.33
N ALA A 81 9.09 0.46 17.47
CA ALA A 81 10.41 1.01 17.83
C ALA A 81 10.46 2.53 18.07
N LEU A 82 9.36 3.27 17.93
CA LEU A 82 9.35 4.74 18.09
C LEU A 82 8.63 5.25 19.35
N HIS A 83 8.19 4.39 20.27
CA HIS A 83 7.57 4.82 21.53
C HIS A 83 8.14 4.23 22.82
N GLN A 84 9.44 3.92 22.82
CA GLN A 84 10.18 3.69 24.07
C GLN A 84 11.25 4.78 24.28
N THR A 85 10.81 6.00 24.56
CA THR A 85 11.62 6.88 25.42
C THR A 85 11.30 6.52 26.86
N GLY A 86 12.29 5.94 27.52
CA GLY A 86 12.20 5.27 28.82
C GLY A 86 11.79 6.13 30.02
N PRO A 87 11.84 5.52 31.22
CA PRO A 87 11.01 5.89 32.35
C PRO A 87 11.52 7.12 33.12
N SER A 88 10.54 7.73 33.78
CA SER A 88 10.64 8.71 34.86
C SER A 88 11.83 8.46 35.80
N GLY A 89 12.84 9.33 35.71
CA GLY A 89 13.83 9.51 36.77
C GLY A 89 13.29 10.50 37.79
N ASN A 90 12.63 9.98 38.83
CA ASN A 90 12.31 10.73 40.04
C ASN A 90 13.07 10.08 41.21
N ALA A 91 14.04 10.80 41.76
CA ALA A 91 14.48 10.62 43.14
C ALA A 91 15.06 11.96 43.65
N PRO A 92 14.81 12.33 44.91
CA PRO A 92 15.16 13.62 45.50
C PRO A 92 16.65 13.78 45.82
#